data_AF-A0A2A6M344-F1
#
_entry.id   AF-A0A2A6M344-F1
#
_cell.length_a   1.000
_cell.length_b   1.000
_cell.length_c   1.000
_cell.angle_alpha   90.00
_cell.angle_beta   90.00
_cell.angle_gamma   90.00
#
_symmetry.space_group_name_H-M   'P 1'
#
loop_
_entity.id
_entity.type
_entity.pdbx_description
1 polymer ?
#
loop_
_entity_poly.entity_id
_entity_poly.type
_entity_poly.pdbx_seq_one_letter_code
_entity_poly.pdbx_strand_id
1 'polypeptide(L)'
;MFGMSVFQSVLERLKAEQIIDEDTQPHGIGAACDGLQPPIGRSQPFLVETPARATATFGAVENAYRDFAAAEETQEPRVMPDHLQRTSLADVAAELDLGEGETGLTLAAKRRRFAAANHPDRLPPEFRANATIRMKLANMLIDEASRRLSAR
;
A
#
# COMPACT_ATOMS: atom_id res chain seq x y z
N MET A 1 -39.81 15.95 9.13
CA MET A 1 -40.08 14.50 9.13
C MET A 1 -38.86 13.77 8.56
N PHE A 2 -37.82 13.57 9.38
CA PHE A 2 -36.66 12.75 8.98
C PHE A 2 -36.91 11.31 9.44
N GLY A 3 -37.75 10.60 8.68
CA GLY A 3 -38.36 9.34 9.10
C GLY A 3 -37.64 8.07 8.66
N MET A 4 -36.46 8.15 8.04
CA MET A 4 -35.72 6.96 7.61
C MET A 4 -34.23 7.14 7.90
N SER A 5 -33.71 6.25 8.74
CA SER A 5 -32.27 6.12 8.98
C SER A 5 -31.57 5.70 7.69
N VAL A 6 -30.32 6.16 7.48
CA VAL A 6 -29.48 5.73 6.35
C VAL A 6 -29.40 4.20 6.28
N PHE A 7 -29.43 3.53 7.43
CA PHE A 7 -29.49 2.08 7.55
C PHE A 7 -30.75 1.46 6.94
N GLN A 8 -31.92 2.10 7.13
CA GLN A 8 -33.19 1.65 6.54
C GLN A 8 -33.14 1.73 5.00
N SER A 9 -32.51 2.77 4.45
CA SER A 9 -32.36 2.93 2.99
C SER A 9 -31.50 1.82 2.37
N VAL A 10 -30.45 1.38 3.07
CA VAL A 10 -29.60 0.27 2.62
C VAL A 10 -30.34 -1.07 2.70
N LEU A 11 -31.10 -1.30 3.78
CA LEU A 11 -31.91 -2.52 3.91
C LEU A 11 -33.02 -2.62 2.87
N GLU A 12 -33.71 -1.51 2.57
CA GLU A 12 -34.72 -1.51 1.51
C GLU A 12 -34.11 -1.75 0.12
N ARG A 13 -32.95 -1.16 -0.16
CA ARG A 13 -32.23 -1.40 -1.41
C ARG A 13 -31.82 -2.88 -1.57
N LEU A 14 -31.25 -3.48 -0.53
CA LEU A 14 -30.88 -4.91 -0.52
C LEU A 14 -32.09 -5.84 -0.66
N LYS A 15 -33.25 -5.45 -0.11
CA LYS A 15 -34.49 -6.20 -0.25
C LYS A 15 -35.06 -6.10 -1.67
N ALA A 16 -34.95 -4.93 -2.30
CA ALA A 16 -35.37 -4.72 -3.68
C ALA A 16 -34.46 -5.47 -4.67
N GLU A 17 -33.15 -5.50 -4.44
CA GLU A 17 -32.20 -6.27 -5.27
C GLU A 17 -32.48 -7.79 -5.18
N GLN A 18 -32.82 -8.33 -4.00
CA GLN A 18 -33.20 -9.76 -3.84
C GLN A 18 -34.50 -10.17 -4.56
N ILE A 19 -35.44 -9.25 -4.78
CA ILE A 19 -36.70 -9.55 -5.48
C ILE A 19 -36.49 -9.64 -7.01
N ILE A 20 -35.48 -8.95 -7.54
CA ILE A 20 -35.17 -8.95 -8.99
C ILE A 20 -34.49 -10.27 -9.42
N ASP A 21 -33.77 -10.92 -8.51
CA ASP A 21 -33.08 -12.19 -8.78
C ASP A 21 -34.01 -13.41 -8.85
N GLU A 22 -35.26 -13.34 -8.35
CA GLU A 22 -36.21 -14.47 -8.36
C GLU A 22 -37.05 -14.59 -9.64
N ASP A 23 -37.15 -13.54 -10.49
CA ASP A 23 -37.99 -13.53 -11.70
C ASP A 23 -37.24 -13.85 -13.01
N THR A 24 -35.96 -14.25 -12.95
CA THR A 24 -35.21 -14.68 -14.14
C THR A 24 -34.78 -16.14 -14.01
N GLN A 25 -35.65 -17.06 -14.41
CA GLN A 25 -35.24 -18.44 -14.65
C GLN A 25 -34.43 -18.54 -15.96
N PRO A 26 -33.24 -19.17 -15.94
CA PRO A 26 -32.38 -19.30 -17.10
C PRO A 26 -32.87 -20.42 -18.04
N HIS A 27 -32.96 -20.12 -19.33
CA HIS A 27 -33.15 -21.13 -20.38
C HIS A 27 -31.84 -21.35 -21.13
N GLY A 28 -31.43 -22.61 -21.23
CA GLY A 28 -30.71 -23.13 -22.40
C GLY A 28 -29.20 -23.25 -22.26
N ILE A 29 -28.77 -24.50 -22.08
CA ILE A 29 -27.38 -24.95 -22.26
C ILE A 29 -27.08 -24.94 -23.77
N GLY A 30 -26.03 -24.24 -24.17
CA GLY A 30 -25.52 -24.23 -25.55
C GLY A 30 -24.08 -23.75 -25.59
N ALA A 31 -23.15 -24.68 -25.58
CA ALA A 31 -21.72 -24.43 -25.70
C ALA A 31 -21.37 -23.89 -27.10
N ALA A 32 -20.79 -22.70 -27.15
CA ALA A 32 -19.79 -22.31 -28.14
C ALA A 32 -19.10 -21.03 -27.65
N CYS A 33 -17.85 -21.16 -27.22
CA CYS A 33 -16.98 -20.02 -26.97
C CYS A 33 -16.68 -19.35 -28.32
N ASP A 34 -17.39 -18.29 -28.65
CA ASP A 34 -17.09 -17.49 -29.83
C ASP A 34 -16.99 -15.99 -29.47
N GLY A 35 -15.84 -15.42 -29.81
CA GLY A 35 -15.65 -14.00 -30.09
C GLY A 35 -15.86 -12.99 -28.95
N LEU A 36 -14.89 -12.85 -28.04
CA LEU A 36 -14.65 -11.53 -27.42
C LEU A 36 -14.03 -10.60 -28.49
N GLN A 37 -14.85 -9.82 -29.17
CA GLN A 37 -14.38 -8.66 -29.93
C GLN A 37 -14.43 -7.39 -29.06
N PRO A 38 -13.30 -6.70 -28.83
CA PRO A 38 -13.34 -5.34 -28.32
C PRO A 38 -13.70 -4.35 -29.44
N PRO A 39 -14.61 -3.39 -29.20
CA PRO A 39 -14.81 -2.27 -30.10
C PRO A 39 -13.75 -1.22 -29.76
N ILE A 40 -12.76 -1.02 -30.62
CA ILE A 40 -12.00 0.22 -30.88
C ILE A 40 -10.76 -0.15 -31.72
N GLY A 41 -10.69 0.42 -32.92
CA GLY A 41 -9.46 0.65 -33.68
C GLY A 41 -8.63 -0.59 -34.04
N ARG A 42 -8.65 -0.97 -35.32
CA ARG A 42 -7.71 -1.93 -35.95
C ARG A 42 -6.25 -1.54 -35.62
N SER A 43 -5.71 -2.10 -34.54
CA SER A 43 -4.28 -2.31 -34.39
C SER A 43 -3.98 -3.73 -34.87
N GLN A 44 -2.91 -3.87 -35.64
CA GLN A 44 -2.40 -5.17 -36.06
C GLN A 44 -2.16 -6.02 -34.79
N PRO A 45 -2.45 -7.33 -34.80
CA PRO A 45 -2.06 -8.17 -33.67
C PRO A 45 -0.55 -8.06 -33.51
N PHE A 46 -0.11 -7.52 -32.38
CA PHE A 46 1.29 -7.57 -31.98
C PHE A 46 1.60 -9.04 -31.65
N LEU A 47 1.95 -9.80 -32.68
CA LEU A 47 2.45 -11.16 -32.54
C LEU A 47 3.91 -11.03 -32.12
N VAL A 48 4.17 -11.16 -30.82
CA VAL A 48 5.53 -11.43 -30.34
C VAL A 48 5.91 -12.80 -30.88
N GLU A 49 6.66 -12.82 -31.97
CA GLU A 49 7.37 -14.02 -32.39
C GLU A 49 8.45 -14.29 -31.35
N THR A 50 8.11 -15.05 -30.31
CA THR A 50 9.12 -15.70 -29.48
C THR A 50 9.80 -16.75 -30.35
N PRO A 51 11.09 -16.60 -30.69
CA PRO A 51 11.76 -17.62 -31.49
C PRO A 51 11.67 -18.95 -30.76
N ALA A 52 11.19 -20.00 -31.44
CA ALA A 52 11.00 -21.35 -30.90
C ALA A 52 12.28 -21.98 -30.30
N ARG A 53 13.43 -21.29 -30.40
CA ARG A 53 14.74 -21.70 -29.88
C ARG A 53 15.14 -21.01 -28.57
N ALA A 54 14.30 -20.17 -27.99
CA ALA A 54 14.59 -19.49 -26.73
C ALA A 54 13.96 -20.17 -25.50
N THR A 55 13.62 -21.47 -25.58
CA THR A 55 13.39 -22.25 -24.35
C THR A 55 14.74 -22.50 -23.70
N ALA A 56 15.11 -21.62 -22.78
CA ALA A 56 16.24 -21.87 -21.89
C ALA A 56 16.05 -23.27 -21.29
N THR A 57 17.08 -24.11 -21.36
CA THR A 57 17.02 -25.42 -20.70
C THR A 57 16.81 -25.19 -19.21
N PHE A 58 16.15 -26.13 -18.53
CA PHE A 58 15.90 -26.03 -17.09
C PHE A 58 17.19 -25.70 -16.31
N GLY A 59 18.32 -26.28 -16.72
CA GLY A 59 19.64 -25.97 -16.15
C GLY A 59 20.14 -24.55 -16.43
N ALA A 60 19.81 -23.93 -17.57
CA ALA A 60 20.15 -22.53 -17.83
C ALA A 60 19.32 -21.57 -16.95
N VAL A 61 18.06 -21.90 -16.69
CA VAL A 61 17.21 -21.16 -15.75
C VAL A 61 17.70 -21.34 -14.31
N GLU A 62 18.06 -22.56 -13.93
CA GLU A 62 18.62 -22.86 -12.60
C GLU A 62 19.95 -22.14 -12.37
N ASN A 63 20.85 -22.14 -13.36
CA ASN A 63 22.12 -21.44 -13.27
C ASN A 63 21.93 -19.94 -13.17
N ALA A 64 21.03 -19.35 -13.97
CA ALA A 64 20.70 -17.94 -13.83
C ALA A 64 20.17 -17.63 -12.42
N TYR A 65 19.27 -18.46 -11.89
CA TYR A 65 18.77 -18.31 -10.52
C TYR A 65 19.90 -18.41 -9.49
N ARG A 66 20.82 -19.36 -9.62
CA ARG A 66 21.99 -19.51 -8.74
C ARG A 66 22.95 -18.34 -8.83
N ASP A 67 23.22 -17.84 -10.03
CA ASP A 67 24.11 -16.69 -10.27
C ASP A 67 23.52 -15.41 -9.64
N PHE A 68 22.21 -15.21 -9.77
CA PHE A 68 21.50 -14.10 -9.12
C PHE A 68 21.37 -14.28 -7.59
N ALA A 69 21.17 -15.51 -7.10
CA ALA A 69 21.07 -15.80 -5.67
C ALA A 69 22.44 -15.67 -4.96
N ALA A 70 23.52 -16.13 -5.59
CA ALA A 70 24.88 -16.02 -5.05
C ALA A 70 25.34 -14.57 -4.94
N ALA A 71 24.80 -13.66 -5.77
CA ALA A 71 25.07 -12.23 -5.68
C ALA A 71 24.44 -11.57 -4.43
N GLU A 72 23.51 -12.24 -3.72
CA GLU A 72 22.90 -11.69 -2.50
C GLU A 72 23.74 -11.94 -1.22
N GLU A 73 24.74 -12.82 -1.26
CA GLU A 73 25.43 -13.31 -0.06
C GLU A 73 26.65 -12.47 0.40
N THR A 74 26.94 -11.33 -0.24
CA THR A 74 28.08 -10.47 0.16
C THR A 74 27.70 -9.01 0.37
N GLN A 75 26.57 -8.75 1.03
CA GLN A 75 26.28 -7.41 1.52
C GLN A 75 27.00 -7.23 2.86
N GLU A 76 27.97 -6.31 2.90
CA GLU A 76 28.59 -5.84 4.13
C GLU A 76 27.51 -5.56 5.20
N PRO A 77 27.80 -5.80 6.50
CA PRO A 77 26.82 -5.57 7.55
C PRO A 77 26.31 -4.14 7.44
N ARG A 78 25.01 -3.98 7.11
CA ARG A 78 24.39 -2.67 7.01
C ARG A 78 24.48 -1.99 8.36
N VAL A 79 25.34 -0.98 8.45
CA VAL A 79 25.50 -0.18 9.67
C VAL A 79 24.22 0.61 9.88
N MET A 80 23.62 0.47 11.06
CA MET A 80 22.39 1.19 11.40
C MET A 80 22.64 2.71 11.40
N PRO A 81 21.88 3.50 10.63
CA PRO A 81 21.98 4.96 10.67
C PRO A 81 21.81 5.53 12.08
N ASP A 82 22.66 6.50 12.45
CA ASP A 82 22.69 7.11 13.80
C ASP A 82 21.31 7.62 14.26
N HIS A 83 20.54 8.22 13.35
CA HIS A 83 19.22 8.75 13.70
C HIS A 83 18.28 7.63 14.16
N LEU A 84 18.34 6.44 13.56
CA LEU A 84 17.50 5.31 13.96
C LEU A 84 17.88 4.76 15.33
N GLN A 85 19.09 5.02 15.83
CA GLN A 85 19.49 4.63 17.17
C GLN A 85 18.87 5.54 18.24
N ARG A 86 18.54 6.79 17.89
CA ARG A 86 17.96 7.80 18.78
C ARG A 86 16.46 7.58 18.97
N THR A 87 16.12 6.69 19.89
CA THR A 87 14.74 6.24 20.16
C THR A 87 14.11 6.90 21.40
N SER A 88 14.79 7.88 22.03
CA SER A 88 14.22 8.58 23.17
C SER A 88 13.12 9.56 22.75
N LEU A 89 12.19 9.85 23.67
CA LEU A 89 11.14 10.85 23.44
C LEU A 89 11.73 12.22 23.11
N ALA A 90 12.80 12.62 23.82
CA ALA A 90 13.46 13.91 23.64
C ALA A 90 14.09 14.03 22.24
N ASP A 91 14.71 12.96 21.75
CA ASP A 91 15.31 12.96 20.41
C ASP A 91 14.26 13.14 19.31
N VAL A 92 13.15 12.40 19.41
CA VAL A 92 12.06 12.48 18.44
C VAL A 92 11.37 13.85 18.49
N ALA A 93 11.19 14.42 19.69
CA ALA A 93 10.64 15.76 19.86
C ALA A 93 11.55 16.83 19.24
N ALA A 94 12.86 16.75 19.46
CA ALA A 94 13.83 17.66 18.87
C ALA A 94 13.88 17.56 17.34
N GLU A 95 13.74 16.36 16.76
CA GLU A 95 13.70 16.17 15.31
C GLU A 95 12.40 16.69 14.67
N LEU A 96 11.27 16.56 15.38
CA LEU A 96 9.98 17.11 14.92
C LEU A 96 9.91 18.63 15.02
N ASP A 97 10.68 19.24 15.92
CA ASP A 97 10.81 20.69 16.09
C ASP A 97 9.43 21.37 16.27
N LEU A 98 8.55 20.82 17.12
CA LEU A 98 7.18 21.34 17.29
C LEU A 98 7.19 22.70 18.03
N GLY A 99 6.69 23.75 17.38
CA GLY A 99 6.66 25.12 17.94
C GLY A 99 5.29 25.56 18.48
N GLU A 100 5.21 26.80 18.97
CA GLU A 100 3.95 27.39 19.48
C GLU A 100 3.00 27.89 18.36
N GLY A 101 3.53 28.10 17.14
CA GLY A 101 2.79 28.58 15.97
C GLY A 101 2.26 27.48 15.05
N GLU A 102 2.17 26.24 15.54
CA GLU A 102 1.73 25.11 14.72
C GLU A 102 0.25 25.21 14.35
N THR A 103 -0.05 24.80 13.12
CA THR A 103 -1.40 24.63 12.59
C THR A 103 -1.61 23.16 12.23
N GLY A 104 -2.86 22.72 12.05
CA GLY A 104 -3.12 21.35 11.59
C GLY A 104 -2.39 21.00 10.29
N LEU A 105 -2.21 21.98 9.39
CA LEU A 105 -1.49 21.79 8.13
C LEU A 105 0.02 21.59 8.34
N THR A 106 0.64 22.39 9.21
CA THR A 106 2.09 22.28 9.49
C THR A 106 2.42 20.99 10.24
N LEU A 107 1.58 20.58 11.19
CA LEU A 107 1.69 19.29 11.88
C LEU A 107 1.60 18.11 10.90
N ALA A 108 0.66 18.15 9.95
CA ALA A 108 0.56 17.12 8.92
C ALA A 108 1.78 17.11 7.99
N ALA A 109 2.33 18.27 7.64
CA ALA A 109 3.56 18.36 6.84
C ALA A 109 4.77 17.78 7.58
N LYS A 110 4.91 18.08 8.87
CA LYS A 110 5.97 17.53 9.73
C LYS A 110 5.86 16.02 9.87
N ARG A 111 4.65 15.48 10.07
CA ARG A 111 4.40 14.03 10.07
C ARG A 111 4.91 13.37 8.80
N ARG A 112 4.54 13.91 7.63
CA ARG A 112 4.97 13.37 6.32
C ARG A 112 6.48 13.40 6.16
N ARG A 113 7.13 14.51 6.53
CA ARG A 113 8.59 14.65 6.47
C ARG A 113 9.29 13.65 7.38
N PHE A 114 8.82 13.51 8.62
CA PHE A 114 9.37 12.55 9.57
C PHE A 114 9.22 11.10 9.06
N ALA A 115 8.03 10.76 8.57
CA ALA A 115 7.74 9.44 8.01
C ALA A 115 8.58 9.13 6.77
N ALA A 116 8.90 10.12 5.94
CA ALA A 116 9.69 9.90 4.74
C ALA A 116 11.05 9.24 5.04
N ALA A 117 11.67 9.59 6.17
CA ALA A 117 12.95 9.05 6.62
C ALA A 117 12.84 7.88 7.61
N ASN A 118 11.74 7.80 8.40
CA ASN A 118 11.63 6.89 9.54
C ASN A 118 10.55 5.80 9.40
N HIS A 119 9.89 5.64 8.24
CA HIS A 119 8.83 4.62 8.10
C HIS A 119 9.39 3.20 8.11
N PRO A 120 8.86 2.27 8.93
CA PRO A 120 9.38 0.89 9.02
C PRO A 120 9.33 0.15 7.68
N ASP A 121 8.30 0.39 6.86
CA ASP A 121 8.16 -0.28 5.56
C ASP A 121 9.22 0.15 4.52
N ARG A 122 9.86 1.30 4.73
CA ARG A 122 10.91 1.81 3.83
C ARG A 122 12.30 1.34 4.22
N LEU A 123 12.43 0.71 5.39
CA LEU A 123 13.70 0.35 5.98
C LEU A 123 13.92 -1.17 5.94
N PRO A 124 15.19 -1.60 5.88
CA PRO A 124 15.56 -3.00 6.04
C PRO A 124 14.99 -3.62 7.33
N PRO A 125 14.68 -4.93 7.33
CA PRO A 125 14.08 -5.64 8.47
C PRO A 125 14.79 -5.38 9.80
N GLU A 126 16.11 -5.35 9.79
CA GLU A 126 16.98 -5.12 10.96
C GLU A 126 16.73 -3.78 11.66
N PHE A 127 16.25 -2.75 10.95
CA PHE A 127 16.03 -1.41 11.51
C PHE A 127 14.56 -1.10 11.82
N ARG A 128 13.63 -1.99 11.42
CA ARG A 128 12.17 -1.74 11.55
C ARG A 128 11.72 -1.57 12.99
N ALA A 129 12.34 -2.28 13.93
CA ALA A 129 12.01 -2.18 15.36
C ALA A 129 12.19 -0.73 15.86
N ASN A 130 13.36 -0.15 15.58
CA ASN A 130 13.66 1.22 15.98
C ASN A 130 12.80 2.24 15.23
N ALA A 131 12.65 2.07 13.91
CA ALA A 131 11.76 2.90 13.10
C ALA A 131 10.32 2.91 13.62
N THR A 132 9.81 1.75 14.06
CA THR A 132 8.48 1.61 14.67
C THR A 132 8.38 2.40 15.97
N ILE A 133 9.38 2.31 16.85
CA ILE A 133 9.41 3.08 18.10
C ILE A 133 9.38 4.58 17.79
N ARG A 134 10.27 5.05 16.91
CA ARG A 134 10.35 6.46 16.51
C ARG A 134 9.03 6.97 15.92
N MET A 135 8.41 6.20 15.01
CA MET A 135 7.13 6.55 14.40
C MET A 135 6.00 6.64 15.44
N LYS A 136 5.94 5.69 16.38
CA LYS A 136 4.94 5.73 17.47
C LYS A 136 5.09 6.98 18.35
N LEU A 137 6.33 7.31 18.73
CA LEU A 137 6.62 8.52 19.50
C LEU A 137 6.24 9.79 18.73
N ALA A 138 6.58 9.86 17.44
CA ALA A 138 6.25 10.99 16.61
C ALA A 138 4.74 11.18 16.44
N ASN A 139 3.99 10.11 16.21
CA ASN A 139 2.53 10.17 16.12
C ASN A 139 1.92 10.67 17.43
N MET A 140 2.36 10.13 18.56
CA MET A 140 1.89 10.55 19.88
C MET A 140 2.12 12.05 20.15
N LEU A 141 3.31 12.57 19.82
CA LEU A 141 3.64 13.99 19.98
C LEU A 141 2.80 14.89 19.06
N ILE A 142 2.60 14.47 17.81
CA ILE A 142 1.80 15.24 16.84
C ILE A 142 0.33 15.24 17.22
N ASP A 143 -0.20 14.11 17.69
CA ASP A 143 -1.58 13.99 18.15
C ASP A 143 -1.80 14.86 19.39
N GLU A 144 -0.82 14.93 20.29
CA GLU A 144 -0.86 15.83 21.45
C GLU A 144 -0.84 17.30 21.04
N ALA A 145 0.04 17.70 20.11
CA ALA A 145 0.04 19.06 19.57
C ALA A 145 -1.29 19.41 18.89
N SER A 146 -1.88 18.46 18.16
CA SER A 146 -3.17 18.63 17.50
C SER A 146 -4.31 18.81 18.52
N ARG A 147 -4.30 18.04 19.62
CA ARG A 147 -5.27 18.20 20.72
C ARG A 147 -5.19 19.58 21.35
N ARG A 148 -3.97 20.10 21.58
CA ARG A 148 -3.75 21.44 22.12
C ARG A 148 -4.28 22.54 21.20
N LEU A 149 -4.16 22.36 19.89
CA LEU A 149 -4.70 23.31 18.91
C LEU A 149 -6.23 23.32 18.93
N SER A 150 -6.88 22.17 19.02
CA SER A 150 -8.36 22.07 19.06
C SER A 150 -8.96 22.54 20.38
N ALA A 151 -8.18 22.55 21.46
CA ALA A 151 -8.61 23.04 22.78
C ALA A 151 -8.48 24.57 22.94
N ARG A 152 -7.87 25.24 21.95
CA ARG A 152 -7.66 26.69 21.93
C ARG A 152 -8.76 27.38 21.12
#